data_AF-A0A9E5E0U7-F1
#
_entry.id   AF-A0A9E5E0U7-F1
#
_cell.length_a   1.000
_cell.length_b   1.000
_cell.length_c   1.000
_cell.angle_alpha   90.00
_cell.angle_beta   90.00
_cell.angle_gamma   90.00
#
_symmetry.space_group_name_H-M   'P 1'
#
loop_
_entity.id
_entity.type
_entity.pdbx_description
1 polymer ?
#
loop_
_entity_poly.entity_id
_entity_poly.type
_entity_poly.pdbx_seq_one_letter_code
_entity_poly.pdbx_strand_id
1 'polypeptide(L)'
;MGKRGPLFAQQVMLKKWADFLGAGAAERYSRYIIEEIRQWSPISLRVIQKGTGQDPWVLGLSSDDMQLAQEAHGSRRIAEKRIWEHLARRLNCAHVESDLMAIIPQIDRGVRNEARVIELLLAQANLPRKQRRLPWLTGIVRAQREADLEGIDVFLKTDRFGQIKVQIKSSEGGRTAFWQEGGDQDIIVIVAHVQKTDDDILHEIEAEVMAHHRRRTP
;
A
#
# COMPACT_ATOMS: atom_id res chain seq x y z
N MET A 1 -26.58 -23.68 24.46
CA MET A 1 -25.86 -22.48 23.93
C MET A 1 -24.51 -22.91 23.39
N GLY A 2 -24.35 -22.95 22.06
CA GLY A 2 -23.15 -23.47 21.41
C GLY A 2 -21.96 -22.53 21.56
N LYS A 3 -20.84 -23.06 22.05
CA LYS A 3 -19.55 -22.33 22.15
C LYS A 3 -19.15 -21.88 20.73
N ARG A 4 -19.16 -20.57 20.48
CA ARG A 4 -18.62 -19.99 19.24
C ARG A 4 -17.12 -20.32 19.20
N GLY A 5 -16.72 -21.17 18.26
CA GLY A 5 -15.37 -21.73 18.19
C GLY A 5 -14.29 -20.72 17.76
N PRO A 6 -13.00 -21.13 17.77
CA PRO A 6 -11.84 -20.28 17.45
C PRO A 6 -11.86 -19.62 16.05
N LEU A 7 -12.63 -20.15 15.10
CA LEU A 7 -12.92 -19.50 13.80
C LEU A 7 -13.69 -18.18 13.95
N PHE A 8 -14.54 -18.06 14.97
CA PHE A 8 -15.23 -16.82 15.30
C PHE A 8 -14.24 -15.77 15.81
N ALA A 9 -13.21 -16.17 16.57
CA ALA A 9 -12.18 -15.25 17.05
C ALA A 9 -11.28 -14.72 15.91
N GLN A 10 -11.00 -15.53 14.88
CA GLN A 10 -10.22 -15.13 13.70
C GLN A 10 -11.01 -14.28 12.70
N GLN A 11 -12.29 -14.59 12.50
CA GLN A 11 -13.22 -13.69 11.80
C GLN A 11 -13.41 -12.40 12.58
N VAL A 12 -13.46 -12.45 13.91
CA VAL A 12 -13.48 -11.25 14.76
C VAL A 12 -12.16 -10.50 14.71
N MET A 13 -11.02 -11.15 14.48
CA MET A 13 -9.74 -10.47 14.27
C MET A 13 -9.77 -9.70 12.94
N LEU A 14 -10.05 -10.37 11.81
CA LEU A 14 -10.16 -9.69 10.51
C LEU A 14 -11.31 -8.67 10.44
N LYS A 15 -12.42 -8.91 11.15
CA LYS A 15 -13.55 -7.97 11.26
C LYS A 15 -13.23 -6.79 12.17
N LYS A 16 -12.58 -6.99 13.33
CA LYS A 16 -12.04 -5.91 14.16
C LYS A 16 -10.97 -5.11 13.42
N TRP A 17 -10.24 -5.73 12.49
CA TRP A 17 -9.28 -5.05 11.63
C TRP A 17 -9.95 -4.17 10.57
N ALA A 18 -11.05 -4.63 9.95
CA ALA A 18 -11.88 -3.78 9.09
C ALA A 18 -12.52 -2.62 9.87
N ASP A 19 -13.05 -2.90 11.06
CA ASP A 19 -13.62 -1.89 11.97
C ASP A 19 -12.56 -0.87 12.48
N PHE A 20 -11.29 -1.29 12.65
CA PHE A 20 -10.18 -0.42 13.13
C PHE A 20 -9.56 0.43 12.03
N LEU A 21 -9.57 -0.04 10.77
CA LEU A 21 -8.88 0.60 9.65
C LEU A 21 -9.84 1.32 8.69
N GLY A 22 -11.15 1.04 8.76
CA GLY A 22 -12.15 1.54 7.82
C GLY A 22 -12.10 0.81 6.47
N ALA A 23 -13.23 0.84 5.76
CA ALA A 23 -13.50 0.04 4.55
C ALA A 23 -12.41 0.10 3.45
N GLY A 24 -11.79 1.27 3.25
CA GLY A 24 -10.77 1.50 2.21
C GLY A 24 -9.34 1.12 2.62
N ALA A 25 -9.12 0.78 3.89
CA ALA A 25 -7.84 0.34 4.40
C ALA A 25 -7.77 -1.19 4.46
N ALA A 26 -8.88 -1.86 4.78
CA ALA A 26 -8.97 -3.32 4.77
C ALA A 26 -8.51 -3.94 3.43
N GLU A 27 -8.88 -3.35 2.28
CA GLU A 27 -8.42 -3.81 0.96
C GLU A 27 -6.91 -3.62 0.75
N ARG A 28 -6.36 -2.49 1.19
CA ARG A 28 -4.93 -2.13 1.07
C ARG A 28 -4.05 -3.01 1.95
N TYR A 29 -4.41 -3.15 3.22
CA TYR A 29 -3.69 -3.98 4.19
C TYR A 29 -3.79 -5.47 3.88
N SER A 30 -4.90 -5.91 3.27
CA SER A 30 -5.04 -7.30 2.84
C SER A 30 -3.97 -7.70 1.83
N ARG A 31 -3.48 -6.81 0.95
CA ARG A 31 -2.41 -7.16 -0.02
C ARG A 31 -1.09 -7.45 0.68
N TYR A 32 -0.68 -6.60 1.61
CA TYR A 32 0.55 -6.79 2.39
C TYR A 32 0.50 -8.09 3.18
N ILE A 33 -0.64 -8.37 3.83
CA ILE A 33 -0.85 -9.63 4.55
C ILE A 33 -0.80 -10.84 3.61
N ILE A 34 -1.37 -10.73 2.40
CA ILE A 34 -1.28 -11.79 1.38
C ILE A 34 0.18 -12.01 0.96
N GLU A 35 0.96 -10.96 0.74
CA GLU A 35 2.37 -11.05 0.35
C GLU A 35 3.24 -11.65 1.47
N GLU A 36 3.06 -11.20 2.71
CA GLU A 36 3.73 -11.80 3.87
C GLU A 36 3.38 -13.28 4.01
N ILE A 37 2.10 -13.64 3.92
CA ILE A 37 1.68 -15.05 4.00
C ILE A 37 2.28 -15.87 2.85
N ARG A 38 2.37 -15.33 1.64
CA ARG A 38 2.98 -16.02 0.48
C ARG A 38 4.45 -16.36 0.71
N GLN A 39 5.19 -15.61 1.50
CA GLN A 39 6.61 -15.89 1.77
C GLN A 39 6.81 -17.20 2.54
N TRP A 40 5.83 -17.63 3.35
CA TRP A 40 5.96 -18.81 4.22
C TRP A 40 4.83 -19.83 4.08
N SER A 41 3.85 -19.57 3.21
CA SER A 41 2.73 -20.44 2.94
C SER A 41 2.50 -20.57 1.43
N PRO A 42 2.37 -21.79 0.89
CA PRO A 42 2.01 -22.00 -0.52
C PRO A 42 0.52 -21.66 -0.81
N ILE A 43 -0.27 -21.33 0.22
CA ILE A 43 -1.70 -21.06 0.11
C ILE A 43 -1.91 -19.67 -0.48
N SER A 44 -2.61 -19.59 -1.60
CA SER A 44 -2.95 -18.32 -2.25
C SER A 44 -4.21 -17.71 -1.65
N LEU A 45 -4.02 -16.59 -0.96
CA LEU A 45 -5.10 -15.75 -0.46
C LEU A 45 -5.48 -14.66 -1.48
N ARG A 46 -6.75 -14.23 -1.45
CA ARG A 46 -7.32 -13.16 -2.28
C ARG A 46 -8.26 -12.29 -1.44
N VAL A 47 -8.44 -11.05 -1.86
CA VAL A 47 -9.48 -10.17 -1.31
C VAL A 47 -10.78 -10.45 -2.05
N ILE A 48 -11.86 -10.73 -1.32
CA ILE A 48 -13.17 -11.06 -1.86
C ILE A 48 -14.20 -10.07 -1.31
N GLN A 49 -15.06 -9.55 -2.19
CA GLN A 49 -16.22 -8.78 -1.79
C GLN A 49 -17.36 -9.73 -1.39
N LYS A 50 -17.76 -9.73 -0.11
CA LYS A 50 -18.82 -10.58 0.45
C LYS A 50 -20.15 -9.84 0.65
N GLY A 51 -20.26 -8.56 0.29
CA GLY A 51 -21.51 -7.80 0.41
C GLY A 51 -21.41 -6.36 -0.09
N THR A 52 -22.44 -5.56 0.22
CA THR A 52 -22.54 -4.12 -0.11
C THR A 52 -22.61 -3.22 1.12
N GLY A 53 -22.35 -3.77 2.32
CA GLY A 53 -22.34 -3.04 3.59
C GLY A 53 -21.07 -2.20 3.79
N GLN A 54 -20.94 -1.58 4.97
CA GLN A 54 -19.78 -0.74 5.33
C GLN A 54 -18.44 -1.48 5.20
N ASP A 55 -18.39 -2.79 5.44
CA ASP A 55 -17.17 -3.60 5.34
C ASP A 55 -17.39 -4.82 4.45
N PRO A 56 -17.34 -4.65 3.12
CA PRO A 56 -17.70 -5.71 2.21
C PRO A 56 -16.52 -6.62 1.88
N TRP A 57 -15.29 -6.26 2.24
CA TRP A 57 -14.07 -6.96 1.80
C TRP A 57 -13.54 -7.91 2.87
N VAL A 58 -13.26 -9.16 2.48
CA VAL A 58 -12.70 -10.20 3.35
C VAL A 58 -11.56 -10.92 2.65
N LEU A 59 -10.61 -11.47 3.40
CA LEU A 59 -9.67 -12.44 2.87
C LEU A 59 -10.40 -13.76 2.58
N GLY A 60 -10.17 -14.31 1.41
CA GLY A 60 -10.63 -15.63 1.01
C GLY A 60 -9.53 -16.41 0.33
N LEU A 61 -9.77 -17.71 0.18
CA LEU A 61 -8.84 -18.63 -0.47
C LEU A 61 -9.03 -18.57 -1.98
N SER A 62 -7.96 -18.79 -2.75
CA SER A 62 -8.05 -18.94 -4.19
C SER A 62 -8.96 -20.12 -4.56
N SER A 63 -9.59 -20.05 -5.73
CA SER A 63 -10.44 -21.13 -6.23
C SER A 63 -9.67 -22.45 -6.35
N ASP A 64 -8.40 -22.38 -6.72
CA ASP A 64 -7.54 -23.54 -6.96
C ASP A 64 -7.14 -24.23 -5.64
N ASP A 65 -6.72 -23.46 -4.63
CA ASP A 65 -6.42 -24.01 -3.29
C ASP A 65 -7.67 -24.58 -2.63
N MET A 66 -8.82 -23.94 -2.84
CA MET A 66 -10.10 -24.43 -2.34
C MET A 66 -10.53 -25.74 -2.99
N GLN A 67 -10.25 -25.90 -4.28
CA GLN A 67 -10.56 -27.12 -5.01
C GLN A 67 -9.65 -28.28 -4.56
N LEU A 68 -8.34 -28.04 -4.51
CA LEU A 68 -7.36 -29.02 -4.02
C LEU A 68 -7.67 -29.49 -2.59
N ALA A 69 -8.02 -28.55 -1.71
CA ALA A 69 -8.36 -28.89 -0.33
C ALA A 69 -9.72 -29.58 -0.22
N GLN A 70 -10.68 -29.25 -1.08
CA GLN A 70 -11.96 -29.95 -1.15
C GLN A 70 -11.79 -31.40 -1.62
N GLU A 71 -10.92 -31.65 -2.59
CA GLU A 71 -10.57 -33.00 -3.06
C GLU A 71 -9.89 -33.81 -1.94
N ALA A 72 -9.00 -33.19 -1.17
CA ALA A 72 -8.30 -33.85 -0.05
C ALA A 72 -9.18 -34.12 1.18
N HIS A 73 -10.28 -33.39 1.36
CA HIS A 73 -11.08 -33.41 2.59
C HIS A 73 -12.56 -33.75 2.38
N GLY A 74 -12.98 -34.05 1.14
CA GLY A 74 -14.33 -34.49 0.78
C GLY A 74 -15.44 -33.44 0.97
N SER A 75 -15.13 -32.28 1.54
CA SER A 75 -16.07 -31.20 1.78
C SER A 75 -15.38 -29.85 1.77
N ARG A 76 -15.91 -28.93 0.95
CA ARG A 76 -15.45 -27.54 0.86
C ARG A 76 -15.37 -26.85 2.22
N ARG A 77 -16.39 -27.08 3.06
CA ARG A 77 -16.49 -26.46 4.40
C ARG A 77 -15.44 -27.00 5.36
N ILE A 78 -15.11 -28.30 5.28
CA ILE A 78 -14.09 -28.93 6.12
C ILE A 78 -12.69 -28.48 5.65
N ALA A 79 -12.48 -28.42 4.34
CA ALA A 79 -11.26 -27.94 3.71
C ALA A 79 -10.92 -26.50 4.12
N GLU A 80 -11.88 -25.58 3.93
CA GLU A 80 -11.75 -24.18 4.31
C GLU A 80 -11.42 -24.03 5.81
N LYS A 81 -12.16 -24.76 6.68
CA LYS A 81 -11.91 -24.77 8.11
C LYS A 81 -10.47 -25.19 8.46
N ARG A 82 -9.98 -26.29 7.86
CA ARG A 82 -8.62 -26.80 8.15
C ARG A 82 -7.53 -25.85 7.68
N ILE A 83 -7.70 -25.22 6.52
CA ILE A 83 -6.76 -24.21 6.01
C ILE A 83 -6.71 -23.01 6.97
N TRP A 84 -7.87 -22.48 7.37
CA TRP A 84 -7.90 -21.35 8.30
C TRP A 84 -7.31 -21.72 9.67
N GLU A 85 -7.57 -22.92 10.18
CA GLU A 85 -6.94 -23.42 11.42
C GLU A 85 -5.42 -23.60 11.30
N HIS A 86 -4.92 -23.93 10.10
CA HIS A 86 -3.49 -24.02 9.83
C HIS A 86 -2.84 -22.63 9.76
N LEU A 87 -3.41 -21.73 8.95
CA LEU A 87 -2.97 -20.35 8.82
C LEU A 87 -2.97 -19.66 10.18
N ALA A 88 -4.06 -19.79 10.93
CA ALA A 88 -4.14 -19.16 12.23
C ALA A 88 -3.19 -19.76 13.27
N ARG A 89 -2.87 -21.05 13.21
CA ARG A 89 -1.82 -21.62 14.09
C ARG A 89 -0.45 -21.04 13.77
N ARG A 90 -0.16 -20.76 12.49
CA ARG A 90 1.08 -20.09 12.08
C ARG A 90 1.10 -18.60 12.41
N LEU A 91 -0.04 -17.91 12.28
CA LEU A 91 -0.19 -16.51 12.67
C LEU A 91 -0.20 -16.31 14.20
N ASN A 92 -0.67 -17.30 14.96
CA ASN A 92 -0.70 -17.29 16.43
C ASN A 92 0.64 -17.68 17.07
N CYS A 93 1.70 -17.87 16.27
CA CYS A 93 3.06 -17.75 16.78
C CYS A 93 3.25 -16.27 17.14
N ALA A 94 3.41 -15.94 18.43
CA ALA A 94 3.46 -14.60 19.00
C ALA A 94 4.32 -13.55 18.24
N HIS A 95 5.22 -14.00 17.36
CA HIS A 95 5.98 -13.17 16.44
C HIS A 95 5.12 -12.51 15.36
N VAL A 96 4.18 -13.20 14.71
CA VAL A 96 3.45 -12.60 13.57
C VAL A 96 2.46 -11.53 14.01
N GLU A 97 1.80 -11.69 15.16
CA GLU A 97 0.96 -10.63 15.74
C GLU A 97 1.82 -9.41 16.11
N SER A 98 2.99 -9.62 16.74
CA SER A 98 3.92 -8.54 17.10
C SER A 98 4.49 -7.83 15.87
N ASP A 99 4.92 -8.58 14.86
CA ASP A 99 5.52 -8.05 13.63
C ASP A 99 4.50 -7.27 12.82
N LEU A 100 3.28 -7.81 12.65
CA LEU A 100 2.21 -7.09 11.97
C LEU A 100 1.78 -5.83 12.74
N MET A 101 1.67 -5.89 14.07
CA MET A 101 1.36 -4.71 14.90
C MET A 101 2.49 -3.67 14.88
N ALA A 102 3.73 -4.07 14.65
CA ALA A 102 4.87 -3.15 14.44
C ALA A 102 4.88 -2.54 13.03
N ILE A 103 4.35 -3.26 12.02
CA ILE A 103 4.31 -2.83 10.62
C ILE A 103 3.13 -1.90 10.33
N ILE A 104 1.96 -2.12 10.95
CA ILE A 104 0.75 -1.29 10.71
C ILE A 104 1.02 0.22 10.90
N PRO A 105 1.63 0.68 12.01
CA PRO A 105 1.96 2.10 12.17
C PRO A 105 2.94 2.61 11.11
N GLN A 106 3.80 1.75 10.55
CA GLN A 106 4.74 2.13 9.49
C GLN A 106 4.02 2.34 8.17
N ILE A 107 3.11 1.45 7.81
CA ILE A 107 2.29 1.57 6.61
C ILE A 107 1.33 2.76 6.73
N ASP A 108 0.64 2.93 7.86
CA ASP A 108 -0.22 4.09 8.11
C ASP A 108 0.54 5.40 7.98
N ARG A 109 1.80 5.45 8.48
CA ARG A 109 2.69 6.60 8.29
C ARG A 109 3.04 6.81 6.82
N GLY A 110 3.36 5.75 6.09
CA GLY A 110 3.63 5.82 4.64
C GLY A 110 2.48 6.44 3.87
N VAL A 111 1.27 5.91 4.08
CA VAL A 111 0.04 6.38 3.42
C VAL A 111 -0.27 7.84 3.77
N ARG A 112 -0.15 8.23 5.05
CA ARG A 112 -0.38 9.63 5.47
C ARG A 112 0.64 10.58 4.86
N ASN A 113 1.91 10.18 4.78
CA ASN A 113 2.96 11.02 4.20
C ASN A 113 2.78 11.15 2.69
N GLU A 114 2.42 10.07 2.00
CA GLU A 114 2.06 10.11 0.57
C GLU A 114 0.87 11.04 0.34
N ALA A 115 -0.23 10.86 1.09
CA ALA A 115 -1.41 11.70 0.99
C ALA A 115 -1.08 13.18 1.21
N ARG A 116 -0.27 13.50 2.22
CA ARG A 116 0.19 14.86 2.52
C ARG A 116 0.93 15.48 1.33
N VAL A 117 1.87 14.75 0.72
CA VAL A 117 2.64 15.24 -0.44
C VAL A 117 1.71 15.48 -1.63
N ILE A 118 0.76 14.57 -1.87
CA ILE A 118 -0.22 14.69 -2.96
C ILE A 118 -1.12 15.90 -2.74
N GLU A 119 -1.65 16.10 -1.54
CA GLU A 119 -2.49 17.24 -1.18
C GLU A 119 -1.73 18.57 -1.33
N LEU A 120 -0.48 18.59 -0.89
CA LEU A 120 0.41 19.75 -1.05
C LEU A 120 0.65 20.10 -2.51
N LEU A 121 0.90 19.10 -3.36
CA LEU A 121 1.07 19.28 -4.80
C LEU A 121 -0.23 19.74 -5.49
N LEU A 122 -1.39 19.20 -5.08
CA LEU A 122 -2.69 19.67 -5.57
C LEU A 122 -2.93 21.13 -5.21
N ALA A 123 -2.63 21.51 -3.96
CA ALA A 123 -2.76 22.90 -3.51
C ALA A 123 -1.87 23.82 -4.36
N GLN A 124 -0.62 23.44 -4.61
CA GLN A 124 0.28 24.19 -5.51
C GLN A 124 -0.29 24.30 -6.93
N ALA A 125 -0.77 23.19 -7.52
CA ALA A 125 -1.32 23.19 -8.87
C ALA A 125 -2.60 24.05 -9.02
N ASN A 126 -3.37 24.24 -7.93
CA ASN A 126 -4.60 25.02 -7.91
C ASN A 126 -4.40 26.52 -7.61
N LEU A 127 -3.27 26.91 -7.02
CA LEU A 127 -2.97 28.33 -6.78
C LEU A 127 -2.75 29.10 -8.09
N PRO A 128 -2.99 30.42 -8.15
CA PRO A 128 -2.55 31.24 -9.27
C PRO A 128 -1.02 31.12 -9.48
N ARG A 129 -0.53 31.07 -10.72
CA ARG A 129 0.89 30.83 -11.04
C ARG A 129 1.87 31.72 -10.26
N LYS A 130 1.53 33.00 -10.05
CA LYS A 130 2.37 33.98 -9.33
C LYS A 130 2.48 33.72 -7.81
N GLN A 131 1.60 32.87 -7.26
CA GLN A 131 1.55 32.52 -5.84
C GLN A 131 2.09 31.11 -5.58
N ARG A 132 2.43 30.34 -6.62
CA ARG A 132 2.98 28.99 -6.50
C ARG A 132 4.44 29.06 -6.11
N ARG A 133 4.85 28.18 -5.19
CA ARG A 133 6.26 27.87 -4.94
C ARG A 133 6.87 27.09 -6.10
N LEU A 134 6.07 26.25 -6.77
CA LEU A 134 6.42 25.48 -7.96
C LEU A 134 5.67 26.02 -9.19
N PRO A 135 6.13 27.13 -9.81
CA PRO A 135 5.38 27.82 -10.88
C PRO A 135 5.26 27.02 -12.18
N TRP A 136 6.06 25.97 -12.35
CA TRP A 136 6.07 25.07 -13.51
C TRP A 136 5.11 23.88 -13.35
N LEU A 137 4.58 23.63 -12.14
CA LEU A 137 3.64 22.54 -11.89
C LEU A 137 2.25 22.94 -12.38
N THR A 138 1.69 22.21 -13.36
CA THR A 138 0.37 22.49 -13.95
C THR A 138 -0.71 21.54 -13.50
N GLY A 139 -0.34 20.38 -12.96
CA GLY A 139 -1.28 19.41 -12.41
C GLY A 139 -0.59 18.17 -11.90
N ILE A 140 -1.36 17.28 -11.31
CA ILE A 140 -0.89 15.94 -10.93
C ILE A 140 -1.88 14.87 -11.37
N VAL A 141 -1.39 13.66 -11.57
CA VAL A 141 -2.20 12.48 -11.86
C VAL A 141 -1.73 11.36 -10.94
N ARG A 142 -2.64 10.77 -10.15
CA ARG A 142 -2.33 9.56 -9.37
C ARG A 142 -2.04 8.40 -10.32
N ALA A 143 -1.04 7.60 -9.98
CA ALA A 143 -0.71 6.43 -10.79
C ALA A 143 -1.88 5.45 -10.85
N GLN A 144 -2.06 4.84 -12.02
CA GLN A 144 -2.94 3.69 -12.20
C GLN A 144 -2.18 2.40 -11.91
N ARG A 145 -2.90 1.27 -11.85
CA ARG A 145 -2.39 -0.01 -11.34
C ARG A 145 -1.10 -0.47 -12.02
N GLU A 146 -0.96 -0.22 -13.32
CA GLU A 146 0.22 -0.61 -14.09
C GLU A 146 1.46 0.20 -13.69
N ALA A 147 1.29 1.50 -13.44
CA ALA A 147 2.37 2.39 -13.00
C ALA A 147 2.73 2.19 -11.51
N ASP A 148 1.76 1.78 -10.69
CA ASP A 148 1.98 1.41 -9.28
C ASP A 148 2.94 0.21 -9.17
N LEU A 149 2.86 -0.75 -10.10
CA LEU A 149 3.79 -1.89 -10.19
C LEU A 149 5.22 -1.48 -10.58
N GLU A 150 5.38 -0.33 -11.24
CA GLU A 150 6.70 0.24 -11.56
C GLU A 150 7.27 1.08 -10.41
N GLY A 151 6.56 1.17 -9.27
CA GLY A 151 6.93 2.04 -8.17
C GLY A 151 6.78 3.51 -8.55
N ILE A 152 5.62 3.87 -9.08
CA ILE A 152 5.23 5.25 -9.34
C ILE A 152 3.96 5.53 -8.53
N ASP A 153 4.00 6.52 -7.64
CA ASP A 153 2.83 6.92 -6.87
C ASP A 153 2.03 8.01 -7.62
N VAL A 154 2.74 8.98 -8.21
CA VAL A 154 2.13 10.10 -8.94
C VAL A 154 2.95 10.55 -10.14
N PHE A 155 2.25 11.15 -11.09
CA PHE A 155 2.84 11.88 -12.20
C PHE A 155 2.64 13.39 -12.03
N LEU A 156 3.72 14.16 -12.13
CA LEU A 156 3.64 15.62 -12.21
C LEU A 156 3.46 16.04 -13.65
N LYS A 157 2.42 16.83 -13.92
CA LYS A 157 2.27 17.55 -15.18
C LYS A 157 2.99 18.87 -15.05
N THR A 158 3.91 19.14 -15.96
CA THR A 158 4.69 20.37 -15.98
C THR A 158 4.56 21.03 -17.33
N ASP A 159 4.69 22.36 -17.38
CA ASP A 159 4.70 23.11 -18.65
C ASP A 159 6.07 23.13 -19.32
N ARG A 160 7.14 22.80 -18.58
CA ARG A 160 8.54 22.91 -19.04
C ARG A 160 9.29 21.59 -19.14
N PHE A 161 9.00 20.63 -18.27
CA PHE A 161 9.81 19.42 -18.09
C PHE A 161 9.12 18.15 -18.60
N GLY A 162 7.95 18.29 -19.24
CA GLY A 162 7.11 17.17 -19.62
C GLY A 162 6.44 16.51 -18.40
N GLN A 163 6.10 15.24 -18.53
CA GLN A 163 5.54 14.45 -17.44
C GLN A 163 6.67 13.83 -16.61
N ILE A 164 6.64 14.02 -15.29
CA ILE A 164 7.65 13.50 -14.37
C ILE A 164 7.04 12.38 -13.54
N LYS A 165 7.70 11.21 -13.49
CA LYS A 165 7.33 10.07 -12.65
C LYS A 165 7.86 10.30 -11.23
N VAL A 166 7.03 10.08 -10.21
CA VAL A 166 7.42 10.31 -8.81
C VAL A 166 7.08 9.10 -7.95
N GLN A 167 8.05 8.69 -7.15
CA GLN A 167 7.86 7.80 -6.01
C GLN A 167 8.02 8.61 -4.72
N ILE A 168 7.11 8.42 -3.78
CA ILE A 168 7.13 9.00 -2.45
C ILE A 168 7.54 7.91 -1.48
N LYS A 169 8.51 8.22 -0.61
CA LYS A 169 8.95 7.33 0.46
C LYS A 169 8.88 8.07 1.80
N SER A 170 8.61 7.33 2.87
CA SER A 170 8.58 7.88 4.22
C SER A 170 9.97 7.94 4.88
N SER A 171 11.00 7.38 4.23
CA SER A 171 12.37 7.37 4.75
C SER A 171 13.47 7.28 3.70
N GLU A 172 14.66 7.75 4.09
CA GLU A 172 15.90 7.58 3.33
C GLU A 172 16.28 6.12 3.09
N GLY A 173 16.00 5.25 4.08
CA GLY A 173 16.16 3.81 3.92
C GLY A 173 15.25 3.28 2.80
N GLY A 174 13.99 3.72 2.76
CA GLY A 174 13.05 3.36 1.70
C GLY A 174 13.46 3.88 0.32
N ARG A 175 14.05 5.08 0.23
CA ARG A 175 14.65 5.61 -1.01
C ARG A 175 15.81 4.74 -1.48
N THR A 176 16.71 4.37 -0.57
CA THR A 176 17.87 3.53 -0.88
C THR A 176 17.45 2.15 -1.38
N ALA A 177 16.48 1.53 -0.70
CA ALA A 177 15.93 0.22 -1.09
C ALA A 177 15.33 0.25 -2.50
N PHE A 178 14.53 1.27 -2.83
CA PHE A 178 13.94 1.43 -4.17
C PHE A 178 15.01 1.45 -5.27
N TRP A 179 16.13 2.16 -5.05
CA TRP A 179 17.22 2.20 -6.02
C TRP A 179 17.99 0.87 -6.10
N GLN A 180 18.15 0.15 -4.99
CA GLN A 180 18.79 -1.16 -4.96
C GLN A 180 17.95 -2.25 -5.65
N GLU A 181 16.63 -2.12 -5.62
CA GLU A 181 15.67 -3.00 -6.28
C GLU A 181 15.54 -2.76 -7.79
N GLY A 182 16.32 -1.81 -8.34
CA GLY A 182 16.35 -1.52 -9.77
C GLY A 182 15.34 -0.47 -10.23
N GLY A 183 14.97 0.46 -9.35
CA GLY A 183 14.11 1.60 -9.70
C GLY A 183 14.58 2.34 -10.96
N ASP A 184 13.62 2.70 -11.81
CA ASP A 184 13.86 3.41 -13.07
C ASP A 184 14.48 4.80 -12.80
N GLN A 185 15.59 5.12 -13.46
CA GLN A 185 16.31 6.40 -13.28
C GLN A 185 15.50 7.62 -13.73
N ASP A 186 14.46 7.41 -14.52
CA ASP A 186 13.49 8.43 -14.93
C ASP A 186 12.44 8.75 -13.85
N ILE A 187 12.46 8.05 -12.71
CA ILE A 187 11.64 8.32 -11.53
C ILE A 187 12.41 9.24 -10.58
N ILE A 188 11.77 10.29 -10.06
CA ILE A 188 12.30 11.03 -8.91
C ILE A 188 11.74 10.47 -7.62
N VAL A 189 12.55 10.41 -6.57
CA VAL A 189 12.12 9.88 -5.26
C VAL A 189 12.08 11.01 -4.25
N ILE A 190 10.91 11.25 -3.67
CA ILE A 190 10.67 12.29 -2.67
C ILE A 190 10.56 11.64 -1.29
N VAL A 191 11.40 12.06 -0.35
CA VAL A 191 11.39 11.52 1.01
C VAL A 191 10.61 12.44 1.94
N ALA A 192 9.34 12.12 2.15
CA ALA A 192 8.46 12.87 3.04
C ALA A 192 8.49 12.28 4.46
N HIS A 193 9.36 12.83 5.31
CA HIS A 193 9.39 12.53 6.74
C HIS A 193 8.37 13.38 7.51
N VAL A 194 7.84 12.84 8.60
CA VAL A 194 6.85 13.55 9.46
C VAL A 194 7.39 14.88 10.02
N GLN A 195 8.71 15.01 10.16
CA GLN A 195 9.37 16.20 10.68
C GLN A 195 9.59 17.29 9.62
N LYS A 196 9.53 16.97 8.32
CA LYS A 196 9.69 17.96 7.25
C LYS A 196 8.48 18.87 7.22
N THR A 197 8.69 20.17 7.07
CA THR A 197 7.62 21.14 6.78
C THR A 197 7.15 21.01 5.33
N ASP A 198 6.02 21.63 4.99
CA ASP A 198 5.54 21.64 3.62
C ASP A 198 6.53 22.36 2.68
N ASP A 199 7.16 23.44 3.15
CA ASP A 199 8.19 24.15 2.39
C ASP A 199 9.45 23.29 2.16
N ASP A 200 9.86 22.48 3.13
CA ASP A 200 10.99 21.53 2.96
C ASP A 200 10.67 20.51 1.86
N ILE A 201 9.45 19.96 1.86
CA ILE A 201 9.00 18.99 0.85
C ILE A 201 8.97 19.65 -0.54
N LEU A 202 8.44 20.87 -0.65
CA LEU A 202 8.41 21.60 -1.91
C LEU A 202 9.81 21.94 -2.43
N HIS A 203 10.73 22.30 -1.53
CA HIS A 203 12.12 22.57 -1.88
C HIS A 203 12.82 21.31 -2.41
N GLU A 204 12.61 20.16 -1.78
CA GLU A 204 13.14 18.88 -2.25
C GLU A 204 12.58 18.49 -3.61
N ILE A 205 11.26 18.62 -3.81
CA ILE A 205 10.62 18.35 -5.11
C ILE A 205 11.24 19.23 -6.20
N GLU A 206 11.43 20.53 -5.94
CA GLU A 206 12.08 21.44 -6.88
C GLU A 206 13.51 21.00 -7.20
N ALA A 207 14.30 20.67 -6.17
CA ALA A 207 15.68 20.24 -6.34
C ALA A 207 15.79 18.95 -7.18
N GLU A 208 14.99 17.93 -6.87
CA GLU A 208 14.99 16.64 -7.57
C GLU A 208 14.51 16.77 -9.02
N VAL A 209 13.47 17.57 -9.28
CA VAL A 209 13.00 17.84 -10.64
C VAL A 209 14.08 18.54 -11.46
N MET A 210 14.75 19.54 -10.88
CA MET A 210 15.80 20.27 -11.58
C MET A 210 17.03 19.39 -11.84
N ALA A 211 17.42 18.55 -10.88
CA ALA A 211 18.49 17.58 -11.06
C ALA A 211 18.16 16.53 -12.14
N HIS A 212 16.93 16.01 -12.13
CA HIS A 212 16.44 15.08 -13.15
C HIS A 212 16.42 15.71 -14.56
N HIS A 213 15.95 16.95 -14.69
CA HIS A 213 15.95 17.64 -15.98
C HIS A 213 17.37 17.87 -16.54
N ARG A 214 18.33 18.25 -15.69
CA ARG A 214 19.75 18.38 -16.09
C ARG A 214 20.35 17.06 -16.56
N ARG A 215 19.98 15.93 -15.94
CA ARG A 215 20.44 14.60 -16.37
C ARG A 215 19.90 14.22 -17.76
N ARG A 216 18.69 14.64 -18.10
CA ARG A 216 18.02 14.33 -19.37
C ARG A 216 18.35 15.30 -20.51
N THR A 217 18.84 16.49 -20.20
CA THR A 217 19.11 17.56 -21.18
C THR A 217 20.53 18.07 -20.98
N PRO A 218 21.55 17.45 -21.62
CA PRO A 218 22.93 17.88 -21.54
C PRO A 218 23.19 19.21 -22.25
#